data_AF-A0A3C1NC72-F1
#
_entry.id   AF-A0A3C1NC72-F1
#
_cell.length_a   1.000
_cell.length_b   1.000
_cell.length_c   1.000
_cell.angle_alpha   90.00
_cell.angle_beta   90.00
_cell.angle_gamma   90.00
#
_symmetry.space_group_name_H-M   'P 1'
#
loop_
_entity.id
_entity.type
_entity.pdbx_description
1 polymer ?
#
loop_
_entity_poly.entity_id
_entity_poly.type
_entity_poly.pdbx_seq_one_letter_code
_entity_poly.pdbx_strand_id
1 'polypeptide(L)'
;MSVALNIGTHVSTDEAEDLKGRYLVSLKLVERLHRLLLDVIKDEFERLGRVDVNSVQALLLYNIGDAELTAGELTSRGYYLGSNVS
;
A
#
# COMPACT_ATOMS: atom_id res chain seq x y z
N MET A 1 32.91 32.88 -23.22
CA MET A 1 32.09 32.82 -22.01
C MET A 1 30.80 32.09 -22.36
N SER A 2 30.67 30.82 -21.99
CA SER A 2 29.39 30.11 -21.74
C SER A 2 29.76 28.65 -21.48
N VAL A 3 29.88 28.31 -20.20
CA VAL A 3 29.99 26.93 -19.73
C VAL A 3 28.56 26.42 -19.68
N ALA A 4 28.12 25.74 -20.74
CA ALA A 4 26.93 24.90 -20.68
C ALA A 4 27.33 23.61 -19.96
N LEU A 5 27.16 23.61 -18.63
CA LEU A 5 27.29 22.42 -17.81
C LEU A 5 26.16 21.47 -18.23
N ASN A 6 26.49 20.50 -19.07
CA ASN A 6 25.60 19.43 -19.49
C ASN A 6 25.36 18.51 -18.30
N ILE A 7 24.40 18.85 -17.43
CA ILE A 7 23.85 17.95 -16.41
C ILE A 7 22.88 16.99 -17.14
N GLY A 8 23.43 16.21 -18.07
CA GLY A 8 22.81 14.98 -18.51
C GLY A 8 23.22 13.92 -17.50
N THR A 9 22.31 13.59 -16.58
CA THR A 9 22.43 12.34 -15.82
C THR A 9 22.37 11.17 -16.80
N HIS A 10 23.51 10.80 -17.36
CA HIS A 10 23.69 9.54 -18.05
C HIS A 10 23.69 8.44 -17.00
N VAL A 11 22.50 8.05 -16.53
CA VAL A 11 22.35 6.77 -15.84
C VAL A 11 22.75 5.71 -16.86
N SER A 12 23.82 4.99 -16.55
CA SER A 12 24.27 3.90 -17.41
C SER A 12 23.18 2.82 -17.48
N THR A 13 23.07 2.11 -18.60
CA THR A 13 22.03 1.09 -18.80
C THR A 13 22.09 0.00 -17.71
N ASP A 14 23.29 -0.30 -17.21
CA ASP A 14 23.54 -1.20 -16.08
C ASP A 14 22.98 -0.67 -14.74
N GLU A 15 23.16 0.62 -14.43
CA GLU A 15 22.60 1.24 -13.21
C GLU A 15 21.07 1.28 -13.26
N ALA A 16 20.48 1.51 -14.43
CA ALA A 16 19.03 1.50 -14.59
C ALA A 16 18.44 0.09 -14.39
N GLU A 17 19.08 -0.96 -14.90
CA GLU A 17 18.65 -2.35 -14.68
C GLU A 17 18.87 -2.81 -13.24
N ASP A 18 19.95 -2.38 -12.55
CA ASP A 18 20.13 -2.62 -11.11
C ASP A 18 19.03 -1.92 -10.27
N LEU A 19 18.74 -0.64 -10.54
CA LEU A 19 17.66 0.08 -9.87
C LEU A 19 16.30 -0.62 -10.04
N LYS A 20 15.98 -1.04 -11.26
CA LYS A 20 14.76 -1.81 -11.56
C LYS A 20 14.72 -3.14 -10.81
N GLY A 21 15.84 -3.85 -10.74
CA GLY A 21 15.96 -5.08 -9.96
C GLY A 21 15.64 -4.86 -8.47
N ARG A 22 16.26 -3.84 -7.86
CA ARG A 22 16.02 -3.47 -6.45
C ARG A 22 14.58 -3.00 -6.21
N TYR A 23 14.01 -2.25 -7.14
CA TYR A 23 12.62 -1.81 -7.09
C TYR A 23 11.67 -3.02 -7.06
N LEU A 24 11.84 -3.99 -7.96
CA LEU A 24 10.99 -5.18 -8.02
C LEU A 24 11.12 -6.06 -6.76
N VAL A 25 12.32 -6.18 -6.19
CA VAL A 25 12.50 -6.86 -4.90
C VAL A 25 11.75 -6.13 -3.79
N SER A 26 11.87 -4.80 -3.73
CA SER A 26 11.18 -3.99 -2.73
C SER A 26 9.66 -4.10 -2.84
N LEU A 27 9.13 -4.06 -4.07
CA LEU A 27 7.70 -4.22 -4.32
C LEU A 27 7.19 -5.59 -3.83
N LYS A 28 7.92 -6.67 -4.14
CA LYS A 28 7.59 -8.02 -3.65
C LYS A 28 7.61 -8.12 -2.13
N LEU A 29 8.54 -7.43 -1.46
CA LEU A 29 8.61 -7.40 0.00
C LEU A 29 7.40 -6.66 0.59
N VAL A 30 6.99 -5.54 0.00
CA VAL A 30 5.79 -4.79 0.42
C VAL A 30 4.53 -5.63 0.24
N GLU A 31 4.35 -6.28 -0.91
CA GLU A 31 3.21 -7.17 -1.17
C GLU A 31 3.16 -8.33 -0.18
N ARG A 32 4.31 -8.94 0.11
CA ARG A 32 4.41 -10.03 1.10
C ARG A 32 4.07 -9.53 2.50
N LEU A 33 4.61 -8.40 2.92
CA LEU A 33 4.33 -7.81 4.22
C LEU A 33 2.84 -7.52 4.39
N HIS A 34 2.20 -6.96 3.36
CA HIS A 34 0.76 -6.66 3.38
C HIS A 34 -0.07 -7.93 3.58
N ARG A 35 0.22 -9.02 2.84
CA ARG A 35 -0.49 -10.30 3.01
C ARG A 35 -0.27 -10.89 4.40
N LEU A 36 0.96 -10.90 4.89
CA LEU A 36 1.28 -11.42 6.22
C LEU A 36 0.56 -10.65 7.33
N LEU A 37 0.42 -9.34 7.19
CA LEU A 37 -0.37 -8.54 8.14
C LEU A 37 -1.85 -8.97 8.14
N LEU A 38 -2.45 -9.13 6.96
CA LEU A 38 -3.84 -9.57 6.85
C LEU A 38 -4.05 -10.98 7.41
N ASP A 39 -3.08 -11.88 7.21
CA ASP A 39 -3.09 -13.24 7.76
C ASP A 39 -3.04 -13.20 9.29
N VAL A 40 -2.15 -12.41 9.89
CA VAL A 40 -2.07 -12.26 11.36
C VAL A 40 -3.38 -11.74 11.95
N ILE A 41 -3.99 -10.73 11.31
CA ILE A 41 -5.30 -10.19 11.76
C ILE A 41 -6.39 -11.26 11.64
N LYS A 42 -6.36 -12.05 10.55
CA LYS A 42 -7.33 -13.12 10.32
C LYS A 42 -7.21 -14.20 11.40
N ASP A 43 -6.00 -14.66 11.65
CA ASP A 43 -5.71 -15.70 12.64
C ASP A 43 -6.14 -15.26 14.05
N GLU A 44 -5.99 -13.98 14.37
CA GLU A 44 -6.48 -13.39 15.62
C GLU A 44 -8.00 -13.47 15.73
N PHE A 45 -8.72 -13.09 14.67
CA PHE A 45 -10.17 -13.08 14.66
C PHE A 45 -10.74 -14.49 14.73
N GLU A 46 -10.17 -15.42 13.98
CA GLU A 46 -10.53 -16.84 14.05
C GLU A 46 -10.31 -17.41 15.46
N ARG A 47 -9.19 -17.06 16.11
CA ARG A 47 -8.91 -17.47 17.49
C ARG A 47 -9.91 -16.92 18.50
N LEU A 48 -10.38 -15.69 18.28
CA LEU A 48 -11.39 -15.04 19.12
C LEU A 48 -12.83 -15.41 18.74
N GLY A 49 -13.03 -16.19 17.67
CA GLY A 49 -14.36 -16.52 17.14
C GLY A 49 -15.11 -15.32 16.56
N ARG A 50 -14.42 -14.27 16.13
CA ARG A 50 -15.01 -13.09 15.47
C ARG A 50 -15.08 -13.30 13.96
N VAL A 51 -16.28 -13.14 13.40
CA VAL A 51 -16.57 -13.39 11.96
C VAL A 51 -17.36 -12.26 11.30
N ASP A 52 -17.67 -11.22 12.06
CA ASP A 52 -18.46 -10.05 11.67
C ASP A 52 -17.69 -9.07 10.77
N VAL A 53 -16.37 -9.08 10.84
CA VAL A 53 -15.47 -8.19 10.10
C VAL A 53 -14.27 -8.99 9.57
N ASN A 54 -13.86 -8.77 8.32
CA ASN A 54 -12.65 -9.39 7.76
C ASN A 54 -11.38 -8.54 7.99
N SER A 55 -10.19 -9.09 7.76
CA SER A 55 -8.92 -8.40 8.03
C SER A 55 -8.74 -7.07 7.30
N VAL A 56 -9.27 -6.94 6.08
CA VAL A 56 -9.20 -5.70 5.30
C VAL A 56 -10.08 -4.64 5.94
N GLN A 57 -11.31 -5.00 6.30
CA GLN A 57 -12.24 -4.12 6.99
C GLN A 57 -11.73 -3.71 8.37
N ALA A 58 -11.12 -4.62 9.12
CA ALA A 58 -10.52 -4.33 10.41
C ALA A 58 -9.36 -3.33 10.30
N LEU A 59 -8.47 -3.52 9.32
CA LEU A 59 -7.38 -2.59 9.06
C LEU A 59 -7.91 -1.23 8.61
N LEU A 60 -9.00 -1.19 7.84
CA LEU A 60 -9.68 0.03 7.46
C LEU A 60 -10.23 0.78 8.67
N LEU A 61 -10.99 0.10 9.54
CA LEU A 61 -11.54 0.69 10.77
C LEU A 61 -10.41 1.22 11.67
N TYR A 62 -9.31 0.48 11.80
CA TYR A 62 -8.12 0.93 12.54
C TYR A 62 -7.52 2.22 11.96
N ASN A 63 -7.40 2.32 10.63
CA ASN A 63 -6.85 3.51 9.97
C ASN A 63 -7.76 4.74 10.06
N ILE A 64 -9.08 4.54 10.15
CA ILE A 64 -10.04 5.61 10.41
C ILE A 64 -9.91 6.08 11.87
N GLY A 65 -9.77 5.13 12.81
CA GLY A 65 -9.70 5.42 14.24
C GLY A 65 -10.95 6.15 14.72
N ASP A 66 -10.76 7.28 15.39
CA ASP A 66 -11.85 8.14 15.89
C ASP A 66 -12.27 9.24 14.90
N ALA A 67 -11.76 9.21 13.66
CA ALA A 67 -12.11 10.21 12.66
C ALA A 67 -13.55 10.03 12.16
N GLU A 68 -14.35 11.09 12.23
CA GLU A 68 -15.61 11.16 11.49
C GLU A 68 -15.32 11.52 10.04
N LEU A 69 -15.51 10.55 9.14
CA LEU A 69 -15.31 10.72 7.71
C LEU A 69 -16.63 10.53 6.98
N THR A 70 -16.89 11.40 6.02
CA THR A 70 -17.98 11.21 5.06
C THR A 70 -17.63 10.07 4.09
N ALA A 71 -18.65 9.46 3.48
CA ALA A 71 -18.45 8.44 2.44
C ALA A 71 -17.59 8.94 1.26
N GLY A 72 -17.65 10.24 0.95
CA GLY A 72 -16.79 10.87 -0.06
C GLY A 72 -15.31 10.88 0.33
N GLU A 73 -15.01 11.09 1.62
CA GLU A 73 -13.64 11.09 2.14
C GLU A 73 -13.04 9.69 2.26
N LEU A 74 -13.86 8.68 2.54
CA LEU A 74 -13.43 7.28 2.46
C LEU A 74 -13.01 6.90 1.03
N THR A 75 -13.76 7.36 0.03
CA THR A 75 -13.42 7.07 -1.37
C THR A 75 -12.16 7.81 -1.81
N SER A 76 -12.05 9.12 -1.52
CA SER A 76 -10.92 9.94 -1.96
C SER A 76 -9.59 9.57 -1.31
N ARG A 77 -9.61 9.03 -0.09
CA ARG A 77 -8.41 8.52 0.62
C ARG A 77 -8.03 7.10 0.23
N GLY A 78 -8.76 6.46 -0.69
CA GLY A 78 -8.52 5.09 -1.12
C GLY A 78 -8.94 4.03 -0.10
N TYR A 79 -9.71 4.43 0.92
CA TYR A 79 -10.27 3.56 1.95
C TYR A 79 -11.50 2.77 1.46
N TYR A 80 -12.13 3.22 0.38
CA TYR A 80 -13.29 2.57 -0.24
C TYR A 80 -13.21 2.66 -1.77
N LEU A 81 -13.38 1.53 -2.46
CA LEU A 81 -13.28 1.44 -3.92
C LEU A 81 -14.65 1.49 -4.65
N GLY A 82 -15.74 1.75 -3.92
CA GLY A 82 -17.02 2.10 -4.54
C GLY A 82 -17.85 0.95 -5.09
N SER A 83 -17.42 -0.31 -5.03
CA SER A 83 -18.09 -1.37 -5.82
C SER A 83 -19.35 -1.98 -5.22
N ASN A 84 -19.70 -1.72 -3.95
CA ASN A 84 -20.87 -2.33 -3.32
C ASN A 84 -21.75 -1.29 -2.60
N VAL A 85 -22.37 -0.38 -3.37
CA VAL A 85 -23.61 0.27 -2.93
C VAL A 85 -24.76 -0.58 -3.47
N SER A 86 -25.46 -1.29 -2.58
CA SER A 86 -26.80 -1.81 -2.84
C SER A 86 -27.82 -1.04 -2.02
#